data_AF-A0A2N7XTM4-F1
#
_entry.id   AF-A0A2N7XTM4-F1
#
_cell.length_a   1.000
_cell.length_b   1.000
_cell.length_c   1.000
_cell.angle_alpha   90.00
_cell.angle_beta   90.00
_cell.angle_gamma   90.00
#
_symmetry.space_group_name_H-M   'P 1'
#
loop_
_entity.id
_entity.type
_entity.pdbx_description
1 polymer ?
#
loop_
_entity_poly.entity_id
_entity_poly.type
_entity_poly.pdbx_seq_one_letter_code
_entity_poly.pdbx_strand_id
1 'polypeptide(L)' 'MTHALPPLNALRAFEAAARHLSFKLAAHELHVTPAAVGQQVKALEARLGV' A
#
# COMPACT_ATOMS: atom_id res chain seq x y z
N MET A 1 -6.20 20.57 13.65
CA MET A 1 -6.10 19.13 13.33
C MET A 1 -5.28 18.97 12.07
N THR A 2 -3.97 18.71 12.17
CA THR A 2 -3.13 18.47 11.00
C THR A 2 -3.41 17.06 10.50
N HIS A 3 -4.24 16.93 9.46
CA HIS A 3 -4.53 15.65 8.83
C HIS A 3 -3.24 15.18 8.14
N ALA A 4 -2.47 14.32 8.82
CA ALA A 4 -1.19 13.85 8.30
C ALA A 4 -1.42 12.92 7.12
N LEU A 5 -1.30 13.47 5.92
CA LEU A 5 -1.44 12.74 4.66
C LEU A 5 -0.65 11.42 4.73
N PRO A 6 -1.24 10.30 4.28
CA PRO A 6 -0.54 9.03 4.26
C PRO A 6 0.66 9.12 3.31
N PRO A 7 1.73 8.35 3.57
CA PRO A 7 2.88 8.31 2.68
C PRO A 7 2.47 7.81 1.29
N LEU A 8 2.96 8.48 0.24
CA LEU A 8 2.60 8.19 -1.15
C LEU A 8 2.81 6.73 -1.55
N ASN A 9 3.84 6.09 -1.01
CA ASN A 9 4.13 4.68 -1.28
C ASN A 9 3.01 3.76 -0.78
N ALA A 10 2.41 4.07 0.37
CA ALA A 10 1.33 3.27 0.92
C ALA A 10 0.04 3.36 0.09
N LEU A 11 -0.28 4.57 -0.39
CA LEU A 11 -1.37 4.77 -1.35
C LEU A 11 -1.11 4.04 -2.68
N ARG A 12 0.12 4.14 -3.20
CA ARG A 12 0.51 3.48 -4.45
C ARG A 12 0.47 1.96 -4.34
N ALA A 13 0.94 1.40 -3.23
CA ALA A 13 0.86 -0.04 -2.96
C ALA A 13 -0.58 -0.53 -2.83
N PHE A 14 -1.42 0.21 -2.13
CA PHE A 14 -2.85 -0.09 -2.01
C PHE A 14 -3.57 -0.07 -3.36
N GLU A 15 -3.38 0.99 -4.14
CA GLU A 15 -4.01 1.15 -5.45
C GLU A 15 -3.56 0.05 -6.43
N ALA A 16 -2.26 -0.23 -6.52
CA ALA A 16 -1.74 -1.30 -7.36
C ALA A 16 -2.25 -2.69 -6.92
N ALA A 17 -2.30 -2.95 -5.61
CA ALA A 17 -2.83 -4.21 -5.08
C ALA A 17 -4.32 -4.37 -5.39
N ALA A 18 -5.11 -3.29 -5.28
CA ALA A 18 -6.53 -3.29 -5.62
C ALA A 18 -6.77 -3.46 -7.12
N ARG A 19 -5.97 -2.78 -7.97
CA ARG A 19 -6.05 -2.89 -9.44
C ARG A 19 -5.74 -4.29 -9.93
N HIS A 20 -4.71 -4.93 -9.38
CA HIS A 20 -4.29 -6.28 -9.78
C HIS A 20 -4.99 -7.41 -9.03
N LEU A 21 -5.72 -7.09 -7.95
CA LEU A 21 -6.26 -8.06 -6.98
C LEU A 21 -5.18 -9.05 -6.48
N SER A 22 -3.92 -8.61 -6.42
CA SER A 22 -2.77 -9.46 -6.13
C SER A 22 -1.57 -8.67 -5.63
N PHE A 23 -1.12 -8.98 -4.41
CA PHE A 23 0.12 -8.42 -3.86
C PHE A 23 1.36 -8.83 -4.65
N LYS A 24 1.36 -9.99 -5.31
CA LYS A 24 2.50 -10.45 -6.11
C LYS A 24 2.66 -9.62 -7.39
N LEU A 25 1.56 -9.36 -8.10
CA LEU A 25 1.58 -8.55 -9.32
C LEU A 25 1.84 -7.07 -9.01
N ALA A 26 1.24 -6.54 -7.94
CA ALA A 26 1.54 -5.19 -7.48
C ALA A 26 3.01 -5.02 -7.09
N ALA A 27 3.60 -6.00 -6.39
CA ALA A 27 5.02 -5.97 -6.05
C ALA A 27 5.92 -5.97 -7.28
N HIS A 28 5.55 -6.74 -8.31
CA HIS A 28 6.26 -6.75 -9.59
C HIS A 28 6.19 -5.39 -10.30
N GLU A 29 5.01 -4.75 -10.37
CA GLU A 29 4.87 -3.41 -10.94
C GLU A 29 5.67 -2.35 -10.17
N LEU A 30 5.69 -2.46 -8.84
CA LEU A 30 6.30 -1.47 -7.96
C LEU A 30 7.79 -1.74 -7.68
N HIS A 31 8.37 -2.79 -8.26
CA HIS A 31 9.76 -3.21 -8.05
C HIS A 31 10.11 -3.41 -6.57
N VAL A 32 9.20 -4.03 -5.81
CA VAL A 32 9.38 -4.35 -4.38
C VAL A 32 9.05 -5.81 -4.11
N THR A 33 9.18 -6.26 -2.87
CA THR A 33 8.75 -7.60 -2.47
C THR A 33 7.25 -7.63 -2.15
N PRO A 34 6.55 -8.76 -2.33
CA PRO A 34 5.15 -8.90 -1.92
C PRO A 34 4.93 -8.58 -0.43
N ALA A 35 5.90 -8.91 0.42
CA ALA A 35 5.88 -8.56 1.84
C ALA A 35 5.88 -7.04 2.06
N ALA A 36 6.66 -6.27 1.29
CA ALA A 36 6.68 -4.81 1.39
C ALA A 36 5.34 -4.18 1.01
N VAL A 37 4.67 -4.71 -0.03
CA VAL A 37 3.31 -4.26 -0.41
C VAL A 37 2.33 -4.49 0.74
N GLY A 38 2.35 -5.70 1.34
CA GLY A 38 1.50 -6.02 2.49
C GLY A 38 1.76 -5.12 3.70
N GLN A 39 3.03 -4.83 4.01
CA GLN A 39 3.37 -3.89 5.09
C GLN A 39 2.89 -2.47 4.82
N GLN A 40 3.03 -1.99 3.58
CA GLN A 40 2.60 -0.66 3.17
C GLN A 40 1.07 -0.50 3.24
N VAL A 41 0.32 -1.53 2.81
CA VAL A 41 -1.15 -1.56 2.93
C VAL A 41 -1.57 -1.61 4.39
N LYS A 42 -0.99 -2.50 5.20
CA LYS A 42 -1.29 -2.58 6.63
C LYS A 42 -1.00 -1.27 7.37
N ALA A 43 0.10 -0.61 7.02
CA ALA A 43 0.43 0.70 7.57
C ALA A 43 -0.55 1.80 7.14
N LEU A 44 -1.11 1.71 5.92
CA LEU A 44 -2.16 2.60 5.47
C LEU A 44 -3.45 2.37 6.28
N GLU A 45 -3.88 1.13 6.41
CA GLU A 45 -5.09 0.74 7.15
C GLU A 45 -5.01 1.22 8.60
N ALA A 46 -3.89 0.95 9.28
CA ALA A 46 -3.66 1.41 10.65
C ALA A 46 -3.72 2.93 10.82
N ARG A 47 -3.33 3.71 9.79
CA ARG A 47 -3.43 5.18 9.82
C ARG A 47 -4.85 5.67 9.58
N LEU A 48 -5.63 4.94 8.79
CA LEU A 48 -7.03 5.27 8.49
C LEU A 48 -7.99 4.74 9.58
N GLY A 49 -7.52 3.86 10.47
CA GLY A 49 -8.32 3.27 11.53
C GLY A 49 -9.26 2.16 11.02
N VAL A 50 -8.87 1.49 9.95
CA VAL A 50 -9.57 0.32 9.37
C VAL A 50 -8.80 -0.96 9.62
#